data_AF-A0A2A5WG82-F1
#
_entry.id   AF-A0A2A5WG82-F1
#
_cell.length_a   1.000
_cell.length_b   1.000
_cell.length_c   1.000
_cell.angle_alpha   90.00
_cell.angle_beta   90.00
_cell.angle_gamma   90.00
#
_symmetry.space_group_name_H-M   'P 1'
#
loop_
_entity.id
_entity.type
_entity.pdbx_description
1 polymer ?
#
loop_
_entity_poly.entity_id
_entity_poly.type
_entity_poly.pdbx_seq_one_letter_code
_entity_poly.pdbx_strand_id
1 'polypeptide(L)'
;MKNVSLDVWIQLLGMTGIIASLIFVGLEMRQTQRIAIAGQQQARASANMDTLNAFIESGFDHQAIVWDVNFDYDLSGPEIIYRNNLHNAWHMYENDFYSYTQGLMDGSTWSAKLAGIERIYNICLGREIYNSRAPIFSEDFREVIQALPDNCTN
;
A
#
# COMPACT_ATOMS: atom_id res chain seq x y z
N MET A 1 -61.45 -13.50 2.82
CA MET A 1 -59.96 -13.44 2.86
C MET A 1 -59.49 -14.54 3.79
N LYS A 2 -58.52 -15.37 3.37
CA LYS A 2 -58.05 -16.52 4.17
C LYS A 2 -57.09 -15.98 5.25
N ASN A 3 -57.43 -16.13 6.53
CA ASN A 3 -56.56 -15.73 7.63
C ASN A 3 -55.37 -16.69 7.68
N VAL A 4 -54.16 -16.13 7.56
CA VAL A 4 -52.92 -16.89 7.73
C VAL A 4 -52.79 -17.27 9.21
N SER A 5 -52.49 -18.53 9.51
CA SER A 5 -52.34 -18.99 10.89
C SER A 5 -51.11 -18.38 11.56
N LEU A 6 -51.18 -18.18 12.88
CA LEU A 6 -50.08 -17.64 13.68
C LEU A 6 -48.80 -18.51 13.57
N ASP A 7 -48.97 -19.81 13.40
CA ASP A 7 -47.88 -20.76 13.16
C ASP A 7 -47.08 -20.45 11.88
N VAL A 8 -47.77 -20.14 10.77
CA VAL A 8 -47.13 -19.76 9.50
C VAL A 8 -46.35 -18.45 9.66
N TRP A 9 -46.85 -17.50 10.45
CA TRP A 9 -46.13 -16.26 10.76
C TRP A 9 -44.86 -16.51 11.58
N ILE A 10 -44.94 -17.35 12.61
CA ILE A 10 -43.78 -17.72 13.43
C ILE A 10 -42.73 -18.44 12.58
N GLN A 11 -43.14 -19.38 11.72
CA GLN A 11 -42.24 -20.10 10.84
C GLN A 11 -41.55 -19.16 9.84
N LEU A 12 -42.31 -18.24 9.23
CA LEU A 12 -41.76 -17.24 8.30
C LEU A 12 -40.75 -16.32 9.00
N LEU A 13 -41.05 -15.87 10.22
CA LEU A 13 -40.12 -15.08 11.03
C LEU A 13 -38.85 -15.87 11.38
N GLY A 14 -38.99 -17.15 11.76
CA GLY A 14 -37.85 -18.02 12.04
C GLY A 14 -36.94 -18.22 10.84
N MET A 15 -37.51 -18.51 9.67
CA MET A 15 -36.75 -18.64 8.42
C MET A 15 -36.07 -17.33 8.02
N THR A 16 -36.78 -16.20 8.16
CA THR A 16 -36.21 -14.87 7.89
C THR A 16 -35.07 -14.57 8.86
N GLY A 17 -35.20 -14.94 10.13
CA GLY A 17 -34.15 -14.79 11.13
C GLY A 17 -32.88 -15.56 10.78
N ILE A 18 -33.01 -16.81 10.32
CA ILE A 18 -31.87 -17.63 9.85
C ILE A 18 -31.22 -16.99 8.62
N ILE A 19 -32.01 -16.51 7.65
CA ILE A 19 -31.46 -15.85 6.46
C ILE A 19 -30.71 -14.57 6.84
N ALA A 20 -31.30 -13.75 7.73
CA ALA A 20 -30.68 -12.52 8.19
C ALA A 20 -29.36 -12.79 8.95
N SER A 21 -29.30 -13.83 9.79
CA SER A 21 -28.07 -14.19 10.50
C SER A 21 -26.98 -14.69 9.54
N LEU A 22 -27.33 -15.50 8.54
CA LEU A 22 -26.37 -15.96 7.53
C LEU A 22 -25.83 -14.81 6.66
N ILE A 23 -26.66 -13.83 6.31
CA ILE A 23 -26.23 -12.63 5.59
C ILE A 23 -25.23 -11.85 6.45
N PHE A 24 -25.52 -11.64 7.74
CA PHE A 24 -24.64 -10.94 8.65
C PHE A 24 -23.27 -11.63 8.77
N VAL A 25 -23.25 -12.95 8.98
CA VAL A 25 -22.01 -13.74 9.02
C VAL A 25 -21.24 -13.65 7.70
N GLY A 26 -21.94 -13.68 6.56
CA GLY A 26 -21.31 -13.52 5.24
C GLY A 26 -20.62 -12.15 5.08
N LEU A 27 -21.23 -11.09 5.60
CA LEU A 27 -20.64 -9.74 5.60
C LEU A 27 -19.41 -9.65 6.50
N GLU A 28 -19.47 -10.20 7.72
CA GLU A 28 -18.33 -10.24 8.66
C GLU A 28 -17.14 -11.04 8.09
N MET A 29 -17.41 -12.19 7.47
CA MET A 29 -16.37 -13.01 6.83
C MET A 29 -15.69 -12.28 5.68
N ARG A 30 -16.46 -11.55 4.84
CA ARG A 30 -15.89 -10.74 3.76
C ARG A 30 -15.01 -9.61 4.30
N GLN A 31 -15.43 -8.94 5.36
CA GLN A 31 -14.63 -7.90 6.02
C GLN A 31 -13.34 -8.48 6.61
N THR A 32 -13.44 -9.61 7.30
CA THR A 32 -12.29 -10.31 7.91
C THR A 32 -11.28 -10.74 6.85
N GLN A 33 -11.76 -11.31 5.74
CA GLN A 33 -10.90 -11.68 4.61
C GLN A 33 -10.16 -10.48 4.02
N ARG A 34 -10.85 -9.34 3.85
CA ARG A 34 -10.23 -8.10 3.36
C ARG A 34 -9.11 -7.62 4.29
N ILE A 35 -9.36 -7.60 5.60
CA ILE A 35 -8.35 -7.22 6.61
C ILE A 35 -7.18 -8.20 6.57
N ALA A 36 -7.42 -9.50 6.46
CA ALA A 36 -6.37 -10.51 6.40
C ALA A 36 -5.47 -10.35 5.17
N ILE A 37 -6.04 -10.10 3.99
CA ILE A 37 -5.27 -9.87 2.76
C ILE A 37 -4.41 -8.59 2.90
N ALA A 38 -4.98 -7.52 3.45
CA ALA A 38 -4.21 -6.31 3.67
C ALA A 38 -3.11 -6.47 4.72
N GLY A 39 -3.36 -7.25 5.78
CA GLY A 39 -2.34 -7.65 6.74
C GLY A 39 -1.19 -8.43 6.09
N GLN A 40 -1.49 -9.31 5.12
CA GLN A 40 -0.46 -10.00 4.34
C GLN A 40 0.35 -9.03 3.46
N GLN A 41 -0.31 -8.05 2.84
CA GLN A 41 0.38 -7.02 2.06
C GLN A 41 1.30 -6.17 2.93
N GLN A 42 0.82 -5.75 4.11
CA GLN A 42 1.63 -5.03 5.10
C GLN A 42 2.84 -5.85 5.57
N ALA A 43 2.66 -7.15 5.80
CA ALA A 43 3.74 -8.04 6.20
C ALA A 43 4.82 -8.18 5.11
N ARG A 44 4.40 -8.29 3.84
CA ARG A 44 5.33 -8.27 2.69
C ARG A 44 6.06 -6.94 2.60
N ALA A 45 5.35 -5.83 2.82
CA ALA A 45 5.96 -4.51 2.81
C ALA A 45 7.01 -4.35 3.90
N SER A 46 6.71 -4.81 5.12
CA SER A 46 7.65 -4.85 6.24
C SER A 46 8.90 -5.67 5.90
N ALA A 47 8.74 -6.88 5.37
CA ALA A 47 9.88 -7.75 5.02
C ALA A 47 10.81 -7.13 3.95
N ASN A 48 10.23 -6.42 2.98
CA ASN A 48 11.01 -5.68 1.99
C ASN A 48 11.72 -4.46 2.61
N MET A 49 11.07 -3.76 3.53
CA MET A 49 11.72 -2.68 4.29
C MET A 49 12.88 -3.20 5.14
N ASP A 50 12.72 -4.37 5.77
CA ASP A 50 13.78 -5.02 6.53
C ASP A 50 14.98 -5.37 5.64
N THR A 51 14.72 -5.80 4.40
CA THR A 51 15.76 -6.02 3.40
C THR A 51 16.49 -4.71 3.08
N LEU A 52 15.77 -3.62 2.86
CA LEU A 52 16.37 -2.29 2.61
C LEU A 52 17.14 -1.77 3.83
N ASN A 53 16.66 -2.01 5.05
CA ASN A 53 17.38 -1.66 6.27
C ASN A 53 18.70 -2.42 6.37
N ALA A 54 18.76 -3.70 5.98
CA ALA A 54 20.01 -4.44 5.91
C ALA A 54 21.02 -3.84 4.90
N PHE A 55 20.54 -3.30 3.77
CA PHE A 55 21.40 -2.53 2.86
C PHE A 55 21.91 -1.22 3.48
N ILE A 56 21.04 -0.50 4.22
CA ILE A 56 21.43 0.71 4.95
C ILE A 56 22.50 0.40 6.00
N GLU A 57 22.32 -0.66 6.78
CA GLU A 57 23.25 -1.07 7.84
C GLU A 57 24.59 -1.59 7.29
N SER A 58 24.58 -2.27 6.15
CA SER A 58 25.79 -2.78 5.49
C SER A 58 26.55 -1.72 4.70
N GLY A 59 25.96 -0.54 4.46
CA GLY A 59 26.56 0.53 3.69
C GLY A 59 26.66 0.24 2.19
N PHE A 60 25.86 -0.69 1.68
CA PHE A 60 25.79 -1.03 0.27
C PHE A 60 24.60 -0.34 -0.41
N ASP A 61 24.79 0.14 -1.64
CA ASP A 61 23.74 0.78 -2.42
C ASP A 61 22.79 -0.25 -3.05
N HIS A 62 21.52 -0.20 -2.65
CA HIS A 62 20.50 -1.10 -3.16
C HIS A 62 20.18 -0.84 -4.63
N GLN A 63 20.15 0.43 -5.06
CA GLN A 63 19.90 0.79 -6.46
C GLN A 63 21.01 0.21 -7.34
N ALA A 64 22.27 0.50 -7.04
CA ALA A 64 23.40 0.01 -7.84
C ALA A 64 23.44 -1.51 -7.91
N ILE A 65 23.36 -2.21 -6.78
CA ILE A 65 23.54 -3.67 -6.74
C ILE A 65 22.34 -4.43 -7.31
N VAL A 66 21.12 -4.05 -6.91
CA VAL A 66 19.91 -4.85 -7.18
C VAL A 66 19.23 -4.43 -8.47
N TRP A 67 19.22 -3.13 -8.77
CA TRP A 67 18.51 -2.60 -9.95
C TRP A 67 19.43 -2.45 -11.14
N ASP A 68 20.59 -1.83 -10.94
CA ASP A 68 21.51 -1.53 -12.04
C ASP A 68 22.50 -2.66 -12.30
N VAL A 69 22.61 -3.61 -11.36
CA VAL A 69 23.58 -4.72 -11.37
C VAL A 69 25.02 -4.20 -11.52
N ASN A 70 25.29 -3.06 -10.87
CA ASN A 70 26.59 -2.42 -10.80
C ASN A 70 27.24 -2.68 -9.42
N PHE A 71 28.42 -3.29 -9.44
CA PHE A 71 29.22 -3.57 -8.25
C PHE A 71 30.43 -2.64 -8.11
N ASP A 72 30.67 -1.77 -9.10
CA ASP A 72 31.75 -0.79 -9.13
C ASP A 72 31.14 0.61 -9.25
N TYR A 73 30.73 1.16 -8.09
CA TYR A 73 30.11 2.47 -7.98
C TYR A 73 30.90 3.35 -7.00
N ASP A 74 31.07 4.62 -7.36
CA ASP A 74 31.73 5.63 -6.55
C ASP A 74 30.68 6.53 -5.89
N LEU A 75 30.15 6.06 -4.76
CA LEU A 75 29.19 6.79 -3.93
C LEU A 75 29.72 6.91 -2.51
N SER A 76 29.57 8.08 -1.92
CA SER A 76 29.85 8.28 -0.50
C SER A 76 28.80 7.58 0.36
N GLY A 77 29.18 7.21 1.60
CA GLY A 77 28.25 6.59 2.56
C GLY A 77 26.93 7.37 2.74
N PRO A 78 26.94 8.71 2.86
CA PRO A 78 25.71 9.51 2.91
C PRO A 78 24.83 9.39 1.65
N GLU A 79 25.42 9.31 0.45
CA GLU A 79 24.66 9.13 -0.80
C GLU A 79 23.98 7.77 -0.86
N ILE A 80 24.69 6.72 -0.44
CA ILE A 80 24.16 5.36 -0.32
C ILE A 80 22.97 5.32 0.64
N ILE A 81 23.14 5.89 1.84
CA ILE A 81 22.06 5.97 2.84
C ILE A 81 20.86 6.73 2.28
N TYR A 82 21.09 7.84 1.58
CA TYR A 82 20.05 8.64 0.97
C TYR A 82 19.25 7.85 -0.10
N ARG A 83 19.94 7.19 -1.04
CA ARG A 83 19.32 6.36 -2.10
C ARG A 83 18.52 5.20 -1.50
N ASN A 84 19.07 4.50 -0.52
CA ASN A 84 18.38 3.41 0.16
C ASN A 84 17.14 3.88 0.95
N ASN A 85 17.21 5.04 1.61
CA ASN A 85 16.06 5.63 2.30
C ASN A 85 14.95 6.02 1.32
N LEU A 86 15.28 6.48 0.11
CA LEU A 86 14.26 6.76 -0.92
C LEU A 86 13.55 5.47 -1.36
N HIS A 87 14.28 4.37 -1.56
CA HIS A 87 13.64 3.09 -1.85
C HIS A 87 12.67 2.66 -0.74
N ASN A 88 13.09 2.83 0.52
CA ASN A 88 12.26 2.49 1.68
C ASN A 88 10.99 3.37 1.71
N ALA A 89 11.15 4.68 1.54
CA ALA A 89 10.04 5.62 1.48
C ALA A 89 9.05 5.29 0.35
N TRP A 90 9.54 4.98 -0.87
CA TRP A 90 8.68 4.59 -1.97
C TRP A 90 7.89 3.31 -1.68
N HIS A 91 8.53 2.32 -1.05
CA HIS A 91 7.84 1.10 -0.68
C HIS A 91 6.78 1.33 0.41
N MET A 92 7.06 2.22 1.37
CA MET A 92 6.11 2.65 2.38
C MET A 92 4.90 3.32 1.74
N TYR A 93 5.10 4.27 0.83
CA TYR A 93 4.01 4.99 0.21
C TYR A 93 3.15 4.13 -0.71
N GLU A 94 3.75 3.17 -1.42
CA GLU A 94 3.00 2.17 -2.20
C GLU A 94 2.09 1.32 -1.29
N ASN A 95 2.61 0.89 -0.13
CA ASN A 95 1.82 0.15 0.86
C ASN A 95 0.74 1.01 1.54
N ASP A 96 1.04 2.28 1.83
CA ASP A 96 0.07 3.24 2.36
C ASP A 96 -1.07 3.48 1.36
N PHE A 97 -0.75 3.61 0.07
CA PHE A 97 -1.74 3.70 -1.00
C PHE A 97 -2.61 2.46 -1.08
N TYR A 98 -2.00 1.27 -1.03
CA TYR A 98 -2.76 0.02 -0.97
C TYR A 98 -3.72 0.00 0.24
N SER A 99 -3.25 0.37 1.42
CA SER A 99 -4.08 0.42 2.63
C SER A 99 -5.25 1.41 2.50
N TYR A 100 -5.02 2.55 1.85
CA TYR A 100 -6.06 3.53 1.54
C TYR A 100 -7.12 2.99 0.58
N THR A 101 -6.72 2.37 -0.53
CA THR A 101 -7.66 1.75 -1.49
C THR A 101 -8.44 0.58 -0.87
N GLN A 102 -7.85 -0.10 0.12
CA GLN A 102 -8.54 -1.10 0.93
C GLN A 102 -9.45 -0.50 2.02
N GLY A 103 -9.61 0.82 2.11
CA GLY A 103 -10.44 1.47 3.11
C GLY A 103 -9.97 1.23 4.54
N LEU A 104 -8.69 0.89 4.72
CA LEU A 104 -8.05 0.65 6.01
C LEU A 104 -7.22 1.85 6.48
N MET A 105 -7.14 2.89 5.65
CA MET A 105 -6.57 4.19 5.98
C MET A 105 -7.62 5.27 5.68
N ASP A 106 -7.80 6.21 6.60
CA ASP A 106 -8.73 7.30 6.41
C ASP A 106 -8.18 8.37 5.43
N GLY A 107 -9.07 9.17 4.86
CA GLY A 107 -8.70 10.18 3.88
C GLY A 107 -7.80 11.29 4.41
N SER A 108 -7.88 11.62 5.70
CA SER A 108 -7.03 12.68 6.29
C SER A 108 -5.59 12.19 6.45
N THR A 109 -5.41 10.94 6.90
CA THR A 109 -4.10 10.27 6.93
C THR A 109 -3.53 10.16 5.52
N TRP A 110 -4.32 9.71 4.54
CA TRP A 110 -3.87 9.61 3.15
C TRP A 110 -3.44 10.97 2.57
N SER A 111 -4.20 12.02 2.85
CA SER A 111 -3.86 13.39 2.40
C SER A 111 -2.52 13.86 2.97
N ALA A 112 -2.20 13.52 4.22
CA ALA A 112 -0.89 13.81 4.80
C ALA A 112 0.24 13.02 4.12
N LYS A 113 -0.01 11.77 3.71
CA LYS A 113 0.95 10.95 2.96
C LYS A 113 1.21 11.51 1.56
N LEU A 114 0.19 12.04 0.88
CA LEU A 114 0.37 12.71 -0.42
C LEU A 114 1.37 13.86 -0.36
N ALA A 115 1.36 14.68 0.70
CA ALA A 115 2.37 15.74 0.87
C ALA A 115 3.80 15.18 1.01
N GLY A 116 3.94 14.02 1.66
CA GLY A 116 5.22 13.30 1.76
C GLY A 116 5.68 12.73 0.41
N ILE A 117 4.75 12.16 -0.37
CA ILE A 117 4.98 11.66 -1.73
C ILE A 117 5.43 12.81 -2.63
N GLU A 118 4.69 13.92 -2.63
CA GLU A 118 5.02 15.13 -3.40
C GLU A 118 6.41 15.64 -3.06
N ARG A 119 6.75 15.69 -1.77
CA ARG A 119 8.06 16.12 -1.31
C ARG A 119 9.16 15.24 -1.91
N ILE A 120 9.07 13.92 -1.80
CA ILE A 120 10.14 13.03 -2.28
C ILE A 120 10.19 12.93 -3.81
N TYR A 121 9.04 13.02 -4.48
CA TYR A 121 8.94 13.04 -5.94
C TYR A 121 9.69 14.23 -6.54
N ASN A 122 9.64 15.36 -5.84
CA ASN A 122 10.26 16.62 -6.23
C ASN A 122 11.71 16.80 -5.73
N ILE A 123 12.32 15.79 -5.10
CA ILE A 123 13.76 15.82 -4.85
C ILE A 123 14.47 15.30 -6.10
N CYS A 124 14.97 16.21 -6.94
CA CYS A 124 15.51 15.86 -8.25
C CYS A 124 16.73 14.94 -8.21
N LEU A 125 17.55 15.03 -7.16
CA LEU A 125 18.65 14.09 -6.91
C LEU A 125 18.15 12.64 -6.75
N GLY A 126 16.93 12.46 -6.24
CA GLY A 126 16.30 11.16 -6.03
C GLY A 126 15.48 10.65 -7.21
N ARG A 127 15.44 11.39 -8.35
CA ARG A 127 14.56 11.09 -9.48
C ARG A 127 14.86 9.74 -10.12
N GLU A 128 16.14 9.37 -10.18
CA GLU A 128 16.61 8.06 -10.64
C GLU A 128 15.86 6.92 -9.93
N ILE A 129 15.74 7.00 -8.59
CA ILE A 129 15.09 5.97 -7.78
C ILE A 129 13.60 5.85 -8.13
N TYR A 130 12.91 6.99 -8.32
CA TYR A 130 11.52 6.96 -8.78
C TYR A 130 11.42 6.35 -10.18
N ASN A 131 12.25 6.78 -11.12
CA ASN A 131 12.23 6.31 -12.51
C ASN A 131 12.46 4.80 -12.61
N SER A 132 13.38 4.25 -11.81
CA SER A 132 13.62 2.80 -11.74
C SER A 132 12.41 2.04 -11.21
N ARG A 133 11.68 2.59 -10.24
CA ARG A 133 10.51 1.95 -9.61
C ARG A 133 9.19 2.16 -10.35
N ALA A 134 9.02 3.29 -11.04
CA ALA A 134 7.76 3.66 -11.69
C ALA A 134 7.17 2.58 -12.64
N PRO A 135 7.97 1.80 -13.39
CA PRO A 135 7.46 0.71 -14.20
C PRO A 135 6.81 -0.43 -13.41
N ILE A 136 7.25 -0.66 -12.16
CA ILE A 136 6.76 -1.78 -11.34
C ILE A 136 5.68 -1.39 -10.33
N PHE A 137 5.42 -0.10 -10.15
CA PHE A 137 4.27 0.37 -9.37
C PHE A 137 2.97 -0.04 -10.04
N SER A 138 1.91 -0.17 -9.22
CA SER A 138 0.56 -0.26 -9.77
C SER A 138 0.23 0.97 -10.59
N GLU A 139 -0.59 0.79 -11.63
CA GLU A 139 -1.01 1.87 -12.52
C GLU A 139 -1.68 3.01 -11.73
N ASP A 140 -2.66 2.68 -10.88
CA ASP A 140 -3.36 3.65 -10.04
C ASP A 140 -2.42 4.45 -9.12
N PHE A 141 -1.38 3.82 -8.55
CA PHE A 141 -0.43 4.54 -7.70
C PHE A 141 0.45 5.49 -8.52
N ARG A 142 0.86 5.05 -9.71
CA ARG A 142 1.65 5.87 -10.63
C ARG A 142 0.83 7.07 -11.12
N GLU A 143 -0.45 6.90 -11.41
CA GLU A 143 -1.34 8.01 -11.78
C GLU A 143 -1.44 9.06 -10.67
N VAL A 144 -1.59 8.63 -9.41
CA VAL A 144 -1.58 9.54 -8.25
C VAL A 144 -0.30 10.37 -8.22
N ILE A 145 0.86 9.73 -8.43
CA ILE A 145 2.14 10.42 -8.41
C ILE A 145 2.29 11.38 -9.60
N GLN A 146 1.88 10.95 -10.80
CA GLN A 146 1.98 11.75 -12.03
C GLN A 146 1.05 12.97 -12.03
N ALA A 147 -0.01 12.95 -11.21
CA ALA A 147 -0.88 14.10 -11.01
C ALA A 147 -0.24 15.19 -10.12
N LEU A 148 0.85 14.89 -9.42
CA LEU A 148 1.57 15.86 -8.59
C LEU A 148 2.43 16.80 -9.45
N PRO A 149 2.72 18.02 -8.98
CA PRO A 149 3.69 18.90 -9.65
C PRO A 149 5.05 18.21 -9.82
N ASP A 150 5.64 18.31 -11.01
CA ASP A 150 7.01 17.85 -11.31
C ASP A 150 7.95 19.05 -11.46
N ASN A 151 8.70 19.36 -10.39
CA ASN A 151 9.65 20.47 -10.35
C ASN A 151 11.03 20.11 -10.94
N CYS A 152 11.22 18.86 -11.37
CA CYS A 152 12.50 18.33 -11.85
C CYS A 152 12.61 18.29 -13.39
N THR A 153 11.57 18.72 -14.09
CA THR A 153 11.49 18.79 -15.56
C THR A 153 11.86 20.17 -16.13
N ASN A 154 12.58 21.00 -15.36
CA ASN A 154 13.12 22.28 -15.81
C ASN A 154 14.49 22.15 -16.49
#